data_AF-A0A3M1K128-F1
#
_entry.id   AF-A0A3M1K128-F1
#
_cell.length_a   1.000
_cell.length_b   1.000
_cell.length_c   1.000
_cell.angle_alpha   90.00
_cell.angle_beta   90.00
_cell.angle_gamma   90.00
#
_symmetry.space_group_name_H-M   'P 1'
#
loop_
_entity.id
_entity.type
_entity.pdbx_description
1 polymer ?
#
loop_
_entity_poly.entity_id
_entity_poly.type
_entity_poly.pdbx_seq_one_letter_code
_entity_poly.pdbx_strand_id
1 'polypeptide(L)'
;DWLTPDAIRDYFTEVYWRLGDRLDAEEILAAFRLNGAEADFAYRSVAERFRMIKSGMVTVIVAREAKARKALEQLGLDGARAGRIARKLQPFLVQVPPRARAKLLAAGHAVFAQETRFGDQFCVLLSEGLYREDTGLLWEDAEYLGLEDSII
;
A
#
# COMPACT_ATOMS: atom_id res chain seq x y z
N ASP A 1 37.96 0.04 -24.73
CA ASP A 1 37.33 -0.93 -23.83
C ASP A 1 36.63 -0.16 -22.71
N TRP A 2 35.33 -0.40 -22.54
CA TRP A 2 34.44 0.38 -21.68
C TRP A 2 34.47 -0.03 -20.21
N LEU A 3 35.12 -1.16 -19.90
CA LEU A 3 35.27 -1.66 -18.54
C LEU A 3 36.65 -1.37 -17.95
N THR A 4 37.44 -0.51 -18.60
CA THR A 4 38.72 -0.06 -18.05
C THR A 4 38.49 0.84 -16.84
N PRO A 5 39.39 0.85 -15.84
CA PRO A 5 39.26 1.72 -14.68
C PRO A 5 39.11 3.21 -15.04
N ASP A 6 39.79 3.65 -16.12
CA ASP A 6 39.71 5.03 -16.58
C ASP A 6 38.35 5.34 -17.23
N ALA A 7 37.82 4.45 -18.07
CA ALA A 7 36.47 4.62 -18.62
C ALA A 7 35.39 4.62 -17.54
N ILE A 8 35.54 3.79 -16.50
CA ILE A 8 34.63 3.77 -15.34
C ILE A 8 34.73 5.09 -14.56
N ARG A 9 35.95 5.59 -14.33
CA ARG A 9 36.18 6.86 -13.64
C ARG A 9 35.53 8.02 -14.39
N ASP A 10 35.78 8.13 -15.69
CA ASP A 10 35.26 9.20 -16.54
C ASP A 10 33.73 9.21 -16.54
N TYR A 11 33.11 8.03 -16.67
CA TYR A 11 31.66 7.87 -16.61
C TYR A 11 31.09 8.38 -15.27
N PHE A 12 31.61 7.91 -14.13
CA PHE A 12 31.09 8.34 -12.85
C PHE A 12 31.37 9.82 -12.58
N THR A 13 32.52 10.37 -13.01
CA THR A 13 32.79 11.81 -12.94
C THR A 13 31.74 12.64 -13.69
N GLU A 14 31.37 12.22 -14.91
CA GLU A 14 30.33 12.88 -15.69
C GLU A 14 28.94 12.77 -15.02
N VAL A 15 28.61 11.59 -14.47
CA VAL A 15 27.37 11.35 -13.72
C VAL A 15 27.27 12.24 -12.49
N TYR A 16 28.33 12.31 -11.67
CA TYR A 16 28.39 13.17 -10.49
C TYR A 16 28.25 14.65 -10.86
N TRP A 17 28.91 15.09 -11.93
CA TRP A 17 28.82 16.47 -12.39
C TRP A 17 27.42 16.85 -12.89
N ARG A 18 26.75 15.95 -13.64
CA ARG A 18 25.42 16.21 -14.22
C ARG A 18 24.26 16.06 -13.25
N LEU A 19 24.34 15.08 -12.35
CA LEU A 19 23.24 14.75 -11.45
C LEU A 19 23.40 15.44 -10.09
N GLY A 20 24.63 15.65 -9.62
CA GLY A 20 24.93 16.38 -8.38
C GLY A 20 24.11 15.87 -7.19
N ASP A 21 23.55 16.80 -6.43
CA ASP A 21 22.73 16.52 -5.24
C ASP A 21 21.48 15.66 -5.53
N ARG A 22 21.04 15.58 -6.80
CA ARG A 22 19.90 14.72 -7.17
C ARG A 22 20.21 13.23 -7.02
N LEU A 23 21.48 12.85 -6.96
CA LEU A 23 21.89 11.46 -6.73
C LEU A 23 21.47 10.95 -5.34
N ASP A 24 21.34 11.84 -4.35
CA ASP A 24 20.88 11.52 -3.01
C ASP A 24 19.74 12.47 -2.57
N ALA A 25 18.80 12.75 -3.47
CA ALA A 25 17.69 13.67 -3.21
C ALA A 25 16.82 13.29 -2.00
N GLU A 26 16.86 12.02 -1.58
CA GLU A 26 16.11 11.48 -0.44
C GLU A 26 16.96 11.38 0.85
N GLU A 27 18.19 11.90 0.82
CA GLU A 27 19.16 11.94 1.93
C GLU A 27 19.38 10.57 2.59
N ILE A 28 19.57 9.54 1.77
CA ILE A 28 19.74 8.16 2.21
C ILE A 28 21.10 7.98 2.88
N LEU A 29 22.15 8.60 2.34
CA LEU A 29 23.50 8.49 2.88
C LEU A 29 23.56 9.02 4.31
N ALA A 30 22.85 10.11 4.58
CA ALA A 30 22.73 10.68 5.91
C ALA A 30 21.95 9.79 6.90
N ALA A 31 21.07 8.91 6.40
CA ALA A 31 20.25 7.99 7.18
C ALA A 31 20.94 6.64 7.46
N PHE A 32 22.12 6.41 6.88
CA PHE A 32 22.94 5.22 7.08
C PHE A 32 24.30 5.61 7.68
N ARG A 33 24.29 5.97 8.97
CA ARG A 33 25.51 6.39 9.68
C ARG A 33 26.09 5.27 10.52
N LEU A 34 27.39 5.06 10.39
CA LEU A 34 28.18 4.24 11.30
C LEU A 34 28.70 5.14 12.42
N ASN A 35 27.96 5.24 13.52
CA ASN A 35 28.41 5.99 14.69
C ASN A 35 29.24 5.06 15.58
N GLY A 36 30.51 4.86 15.25
CA GLY A 36 31.60 4.33 16.10
C GLY A 36 31.38 2.98 16.80
N ALA A 37 30.38 2.88 17.67
CA ALA A 37 30.00 1.70 18.43
C ALA A 37 28.70 1.03 17.96
N GLU A 38 27.81 1.73 17.24
CA GLU A 38 26.53 1.17 16.79
C GLU A 38 26.20 1.55 15.33
N ALA A 39 25.61 0.58 14.63
CA ALA A 39 25.08 0.73 13.29
C ALA A 39 23.63 1.22 13.38
N ASP A 40 23.44 2.54 13.25
CA ASP A 40 22.10 3.15 13.23
C ASP A 40 21.64 3.33 11.77
N PHE A 41 20.83 2.38 11.32
CA PHE A 41 20.33 2.32 9.96
C PHE A 41 18.80 2.46 9.98
N ALA A 42 18.30 3.59 9.47
CA ALA A 42 16.87 3.89 9.42
C ALA A 42 16.16 3.15 8.26
N TYR A 43 16.22 1.81 8.25
CA TYR A 43 15.75 0.96 7.14
C TYR A 43 14.29 1.23 6.72
N ARG A 44 13.36 1.35 7.67
CA ARG A 44 11.95 1.64 7.37
C ARG A 44 11.79 2.98 6.66
N SER A 45 12.35 4.03 7.25
CA SER A 45 12.24 5.40 6.73
C SER A 45 12.93 5.55 5.37
N VAL A 46 14.01 4.81 5.11
CA VAL A 46 14.66 4.80 3.79
C VAL A 46 13.84 4.01 2.77
N ALA A 47 13.23 2.88 3.15
CA ALA A 47 12.34 2.13 2.26
C ALA A 47 11.02 2.87 1.92
N GLU A 48 10.62 3.84 2.76
CA GLU A 48 9.51 4.74 2.48
C GLU A 48 9.90 5.86 1.50
N ARG A 49 11.08 6.47 1.71
CA ARG A 49 11.60 7.57 0.88
C ARG A 49 12.06 7.11 -0.50
N PHE A 50 12.86 6.04 -0.55
CA PHE A 50 13.44 5.54 -1.78
C PHE A 50 12.60 4.41 -2.38
N ARG A 51 11.58 4.80 -3.16
CA ARG A 51 10.75 3.85 -3.92
C ARG A 51 10.85 4.12 -5.41
N MET A 52 11.22 3.08 -6.16
CA MET A 52 11.18 3.12 -7.63
C MET A 52 9.75 3.33 -8.15
N ILE A 53 8.74 2.80 -7.44
CA ILE A 53 7.31 3.01 -7.71
C ILE A 53 6.71 3.74 -6.50
N LYS A 54 6.43 5.04 -6.66
CA LYS A 54 5.99 5.92 -5.55
C LYS A 54 4.61 5.57 -4.98
N SER A 55 3.74 4.92 -5.75
CA SER A 55 2.44 4.44 -5.29
C SER A 55 2.29 2.94 -5.52
N GLY A 56 2.43 2.14 -4.45
CA GLY A 56 2.00 0.75 -4.47
C GLY A 56 0.47 0.67 -4.56
N MET A 57 -0.05 -0.42 -5.12
CA MET A 57 -1.47 -0.74 -5.01
C MET A 57 -1.78 -1.22 -3.59
N VAL A 58 -2.96 -0.86 -3.10
CA VAL A 58 -3.50 -1.33 -1.82
C VAL A 58 -4.77 -2.13 -2.07
N THR A 59 -5.17 -2.93 -1.10
CA THR A 59 -6.30 -3.85 -1.27
C THR A 59 -7.57 -3.35 -0.60
N VAL A 60 -8.71 -3.69 -1.22
CA VAL A 60 -10.06 -3.65 -0.65
C VAL A 60 -10.68 -5.04 -0.77
N ILE A 61 -11.32 -5.53 0.28
CA ILE A 61 -11.98 -6.82 0.36
C ILE A 61 -13.44 -6.66 -0.05
N VAL A 62 -13.87 -7.40 -1.07
CA VAL A 62 -15.27 -7.43 -1.54
C VAL A 62 -15.94 -8.69 -1.01
N ALA A 63 -16.64 -8.58 0.12
CA ALA A 63 -17.20 -9.72 0.85
C ALA A 63 -18.65 -10.06 0.45
N ARG A 64 -18.93 -10.21 -0.86
CA ARG A 64 -20.26 -10.61 -1.36
C ARG A 64 -20.55 -12.10 -1.11
N GLU A 65 -19.52 -12.94 -1.24
CA GLU A 65 -19.65 -14.37 -1.03
C GLU A 65 -19.64 -14.75 0.47
N ALA A 66 -20.46 -15.74 0.83
CA ALA A 66 -20.54 -16.27 2.19
C ALA A 66 -19.17 -16.73 2.74
N LYS A 67 -18.29 -17.24 1.87
CA LYS A 67 -16.93 -17.67 2.24
C LYS A 67 -16.06 -16.50 2.69
N ALA A 68 -16.20 -15.34 2.05
CA ALA A 68 -15.47 -14.12 2.42
C ALA A 68 -15.99 -13.58 3.77
N ARG A 69 -17.32 -13.50 3.93
CA ARG A 69 -17.97 -13.06 5.18
C ARG A 69 -17.56 -13.92 6.37
N LYS A 70 -17.60 -15.25 6.21
CA LYS A 70 -17.15 -16.22 7.23
C LYS A 70 -15.67 -16.09 7.56
N ALA A 71 -14.83 -15.71 6.60
CA ALA A 71 -13.41 -15.46 6.86
C ALA A 71 -13.19 -14.15 7.64
N LEU A 72 -13.98 -13.11 7.38
CA LEU A 72 -13.96 -11.85 8.13
C LEU A 72 -14.46 -12.04 9.57
N GLU A 73 -15.51 -12.83 9.79
CA GLU A 73 -16.00 -13.17 11.13
C GLU A 73 -14.90 -13.83 11.99
N GLN A 74 -14.03 -14.64 11.38
CA GLN A 74 -12.91 -15.27 12.08
C GLN A 74 -11.88 -14.27 12.62
N LEU A 75 -11.83 -13.04 12.12
CA LEU A 75 -10.96 -11.98 12.67
C LEU A 75 -11.39 -11.56 14.07
N GLY A 76 -12.69 -11.62 14.38
CA GLY A 76 -13.24 -11.25 15.68
C GLY A 76 -12.97 -12.27 16.78
N LEU A 77 -12.56 -13.50 16.43
CA LEU A 77 -12.33 -14.58 17.40
C LEU A 77 -11.00 -14.38 18.17
N ASP A 78 -10.99 -14.84 19.43
CA ASP A 78 -9.76 -14.92 20.22
C ASP A 78 -8.81 -15.95 19.61
N GLY A 79 -7.52 -15.58 19.49
CA GLY A 79 -6.51 -16.42 18.84
C GLY A 79 -6.58 -16.45 17.30
N ALA A 80 -7.33 -15.53 16.67
CA ALA A 80 -7.37 -15.38 15.22
C ALA A 80 -5.96 -15.26 14.61
N ARG A 81 -5.65 -16.17 13.67
CA ARG A 81 -4.37 -16.16 12.94
C ARG A 81 -4.50 -15.33 11.67
N ALA A 82 -4.16 -14.05 11.76
CA ALA A 82 -4.28 -13.08 10.66
C ALA A 82 -3.78 -13.62 9.32
N GLY A 83 -2.58 -14.24 9.28
CA GLY A 83 -2.02 -14.80 8.04
C GLY A 83 -2.85 -15.93 7.41
N ARG A 84 -3.51 -16.78 8.21
CA ARG A 84 -4.41 -17.83 7.70
C ARG A 84 -5.68 -17.22 7.11
N ILE A 85 -6.21 -16.19 7.76
CA ILE A 85 -7.43 -15.49 7.32
C ILE A 85 -7.14 -14.70 6.04
N ALA A 86 -6.03 -13.97 6.00
CA ALA A 86 -5.56 -13.24 4.82
C ALA A 86 -5.47 -14.17 3.59
N ARG A 87 -4.90 -15.37 3.74
CA ARG A 87 -4.87 -16.38 2.65
C ARG A 87 -6.25 -16.82 2.18
N LYS A 88 -7.23 -16.94 3.08
CA LYS A 88 -8.62 -17.26 2.69
C LYS A 88 -9.29 -16.09 1.96
N LEU A 89 -8.89 -14.86 2.29
CA LEU A 89 -9.44 -13.64 1.71
C LEU A 89 -8.81 -13.25 0.38
N GLN A 90 -7.63 -13.79 0.04
CA GLN A 90 -6.90 -13.49 -1.20
C GLN A 90 -7.77 -13.47 -2.47
N PRO A 91 -8.69 -14.42 -2.72
CA PRO A 91 -9.54 -14.40 -3.91
C PRO A 91 -10.54 -13.25 -3.97
N PHE A 92 -10.81 -12.58 -2.84
CA PHE A 92 -11.80 -11.51 -2.71
C PHE A 92 -11.14 -10.13 -2.61
N LEU A 93 -9.84 -10.03 -2.91
CA LEU A 93 -9.09 -8.78 -2.88
C LEU A 93 -9.12 -8.10 -4.23
N VAL A 94 -9.52 -6.83 -4.23
CA VAL A 94 -9.36 -5.92 -5.38
C VAL A 94 -8.23 -4.96 -5.06
N GLN A 95 -7.28 -4.84 -5.99
CA GLN A 95 -6.17 -3.89 -5.91
C GLN A 95 -6.61 -2.53 -6.43
N VAL A 96 -6.39 -1.47 -5.65
CA VAL A 96 -6.73 -0.09 -6.00
C VAL A 96 -5.58 0.86 -5.68
N PRO A 97 -5.52 2.04 -6.32
CA PRO A 97 -4.61 3.09 -5.92
C PRO A 97 -4.87 3.53 -4.46
N PRO A 98 -3.85 3.93 -3.68
CA PRO A 98 -4.03 4.38 -2.29
C PRO A 98 -5.04 5.52 -2.15
N ARG A 99 -5.04 6.45 -3.12
CA ARG A 99 -6.00 7.56 -3.16
C ARG A 99 -7.44 7.08 -3.31
N ALA A 100 -7.68 6.03 -4.09
CA ALA A 100 -9.01 5.45 -4.26
C ALA A 100 -9.51 4.79 -2.97
N ARG A 101 -8.66 4.00 -2.29
CA ARG A 101 -9.01 3.43 -0.99
C ARG A 101 -9.31 4.51 0.06
N ALA A 102 -8.51 5.58 0.08
CA ALA A 102 -8.74 6.71 0.96
C ALA A 102 -10.08 7.41 0.68
N LYS A 103 -10.47 7.59 -0.58
CA LYS A 103 -11.79 8.11 -0.96
C LYS A 103 -12.93 7.23 -0.44
N LEU A 104 -12.84 5.91 -0.62
CA LEU A 104 -13.84 4.96 -0.12
C LEU A 104 -14.01 5.02 1.40
N LEU A 105 -12.89 5.12 2.14
CA LEU A 105 -12.90 5.28 3.59
C LEU A 105 -13.52 6.62 4.02
N ALA A 106 -13.13 7.72 3.37
CA ALA A 106 -13.63 9.06 3.67
C ALA A 106 -15.14 9.20 3.38
N ALA A 107 -15.65 8.51 2.36
CA ALA A 107 -17.06 8.46 2.01
C ALA A 107 -17.86 7.44 2.84
N GLY A 108 -17.23 6.70 3.76
CA GLY A 108 -17.90 5.67 4.58
C GLY A 108 -18.26 4.38 3.84
N HIS A 109 -17.81 4.22 2.60
CA HIS A 109 -18.07 3.03 1.77
C HIS A 109 -17.13 1.86 2.08
N ALA A 110 -16.07 2.08 2.84
CA ALA A 110 -15.17 1.03 3.30
C ALA A 110 -14.78 1.26 4.77
N VAL A 111 -14.35 0.18 5.44
CA VAL A 111 -13.89 0.22 6.83
C VAL A 111 -12.75 -0.78 7.07
N PHE A 112 -11.90 -0.53 8.05
CA PHE A 112 -10.92 -1.53 8.50
C PHE A 112 -11.56 -2.50 9.50
N ALA A 113 -11.68 -3.77 9.11
CA ALA A 113 -12.20 -4.81 9.99
C ALA A 113 -11.22 -5.09 11.13
N GLN A 114 -11.72 -5.01 12.38
CA GLN A 114 -10.92 -5.25 13.58
C GLN A 114 -9.66 -4.35 13.63
N GLU A 115 -9.83 -3.07 13.29
CA GLU A 115 -8.76 -2.06 13.18
C GLU A 115 -7.86 -2.00 14.42
N THR A 116 -8.43 -2.11 15.62
CA THR A 116 -7.66 -2.10 16.88
C THR A 116 -6.67 -3.26 16.99
N ARG A 117 -6.93 -4.40 16.32
CA ARG A 117 -6.10 -5.61 16.36
C ARG A 117 -5.18 -5.72 15.14
N PHE A 118 -5.63 -5.28 13.96
CA PHE A 118 -4.93 -5.53 12.70
C PHE A 118 -4.64 -4.28 11.87
N GLY A 119 -4.94 -3.08 12.38
CA GLY A 119 -4.70 -1.81 11.70
C GLY A 119 -5.41 -1.74 10.35
N ASP A 120 -4.68 -1.34 9.31
CA ASP A 120 -5.20 -1.12 7.96
C ASP A 120 -5.20 -2.38 7.07
N GLN A 121 -4.90 -3.56 7.65
CA GLN A 121 -4.68 -4.80 6.91
C GLN A 121 -5.94 -5.33 6.20
N PHE A 122 -7.12 -5.15 6.82
CA PHE A 122 -8.38 -5.71 6.34
C PHE A 122 -9.38 -4.61 6.00
N CYS A 123 -9.13 -3.86 4.93
CA CYS A 123 -10.09 -2.88 4.40
C CYS A 123 -11.24 -3.61 3.69
N VAL A 124 -12.47 -3.47 4.17
CA VAL A 124 -13.66 -4.16 3.66
C VAL A 124 -14.60 -3.13 3.03
N LEU A 125 -15.09 -3.42 1.82
CA LEU A 125 -16.13 -2.64 1.16
C LEU A 125 -17.49 -2.92 1.81
N LEU A 126 -18.20 -1.86 2.21
CA LEU A 126 -19.53 -1.93 2.82
C LEU A 126 -20.64 -1.81 1.77
N SER A 127 -20.51 -0.85 0.84
CA SER A 127 -21.52 -0.60 -0.18
C SER A 127 -21.37 -1.57 -1.34
N GLU A 128 -22.25 -2.57 -1.41
CA GLU A 128 -22.22 -3.61 -2.46
C GLU A 128 -22.43 -3.02 -3.87
N GLY A 129 -23.15 -1.90 -3.99
CA GLY A 129 -23.41 -1.22 -5.28
C GLY A 129 -22.17 -0.66 -5.97
N LEU A 130 -21.07 -0.47 -5.23
CA LEU A 130 -19.79 -0.01 -5.78
C LEU A 130 -18.98 -1.12 -6.45
N TYR A 131 -19.42 -2.38 -6.41
CA TYR A 131 -18.74 -3.47 -7.08
C TYR A 131 -19.68 -4.19 -8.05
N ARG A 132 -19.26 -4.28 -9.31
CA ARG A 132 -19.94 -5.09 -10.32
C ARG A 132 -19.03 -6.20 -10.82
N GLU A 133 -19.60 -7.33 -11.19
CA GLU A 133 -18.82 -8.49 -11.67
C GLU A 133 -18.21 -8.26 -13.05
N ASP A 134 -18.85 -7.44 -13.88
CA ASP A 134 -18.44 -7.10 -15.25
C ASP A 134 -17.43 -5.95 -15.31
N THR A 135 -17.56 -4.94 -14.46
CA THR A 135 -16.69 -3.75 -14.46
C THR A 135 -15.75 -3.64 -13.27
N GLY A 136 -15.95 -4.42 -12.21
CA GLY A 136 -15.16 -4.38 -10.98
C GLY A 136 -15.57 -3.27 -10.00
N LEU A 137 -14.60 -2.80 -9.22
CA LEU A 137 -14.81 -1.80 -8.18
C LEU A 137 -14.86 -0.38 -8.78
N LEU A 138 -15.98 0.31 -8.60
CA LEU A 138 -16.28 1.64 -9.12
C LEU A 138 -15.90 2.72 -8.09
N TRP A 139 -14.62 2.90 -7.80
CA TRP A 139 -14.18 3.89 -6.81
C TRP A 139 -14.25 5.35 -7.30
N GLU A 140 -14.38 5.58 -8.61
CA GLU A 140 -14.52 6.93 -9.17
C GLU A 140 -15.90 7.53 -8.82
N ASP A 141 -16.90 6.66 -8.67
CA ASP A 141 -18.29 7.02 -8.35
C ASP A 141 -18.57 7.04 -6.83
N ALA A 142 -17.55 6.82 -5.99
CA ALA A 142 -17.69 6.73 -4.54
C ALA A 142 -18.25 8.02 -3.89
N GLU A 143 -18.12 9.16 -4.55
CA GLU A 143 -18.70 10.44 -4.06
C GLU A 143 -20.18 10.59 -4.44
N TYR A 144 -20.64 9.91 -5.50
CA TYR A 144 -22.02 9.99 -6.01
C TYR A 144 -22.95 8.97 -5.36
N LEU A 145 -22.46 7.75 -5.09
CA LEU A 145 -23.28 6.68 -4.51
C LEU A 145 -23.59 6.87 -3.02
N GLY A 146 -22.74 7.54 -2.26
CA GLY A 146 -23.02 7.89 -0.85
C GLY A 146 -24.21 8.85 -0.67
N LEU A 147 -24.54 9.62 -1.73
CA LEU A 147 -25.69 10.51 -1.75
C LEU A 147 -27.00 9.76 -2.05
N GLU A 148 -26.96 8.65 -2.79
CA GLU A 148 -28.14 7.86 -3.14
C GLU A 148 -28.59 6.96 -1.96
N ASP A 149 -27.65 6.37 -1.21
CA ASP A 149 -27.96 5.54 -0.04
C ASP A 149 -28.45 6.36 1.19
N SER A 150 -28.26 7.68 1.20
CA SER A 150 -28.66 8.57 2.31
C SER A 150 -30.09 9.13 2.19
N ILE A 151 -30.85 8.74 1.16
CA ILE A 151 -32.20 9.26 0.87
C ILE A 151 -33.34 8.33 1.35
N ILE A 152 -33.04 7.27 2.12
CA ILE A 152 -34.07 6.36 2.68
C ILE A 152 -34.37 6.67 4.15
#